data_AF-A0A9E0XD93-F1
#
_entry.id   AF-A0A9E0XD93-F1
#
_cell.length_a   1.000
_cell.length_b   1.000
_cell.length_c   1.000
_cell.angle_alpha   90.00
_cell.angle_beta   90.00
_cell.angle_gamma   90.00
#
_symmetry.space_group_name_H-M   'P 1'
#
loop_
_entity.id
_entity.type
_entity.pdbx_description
1 polymer ?
#
loop_
_entity_poly.entity_id
_entity_poly.type
_entity_poly.pdbx_seq_one_letter_code
_entity_poly.pdbx_strand_id
1 'polypeptide(L)'
;MLSPYQFARKTPRRLLRGLGGVLLLTAALGAADIKPVVGPGATREEVIAAYGWPSGQSQADAKEIFTYPQGRITLVDGKVEQVDFAPGVAWPAPKPRPAPPTAVKPKAPKPATPAPPTDYWGTSYPEAVEEATARHARILALFTGSDWSPPSKRFREAVALREDFVTAVLGDYVLLQLDFPTHTPQPKELREQNARLRERYGVTTYPALLVLSASGERLAVVELAKLDGSAQVRAAVDEIKRQLEQKAAAASNPAAKAGEGTAAAPEPEPEEDFLRLMLLAGAVVLSVAIWLMLRRQRIARETEEPVTTGEGQGQTATPADIAGWTPERLRDVCAAVFEMEGYRVKLRPGASGAELALTRGNAEGTEILVQCLSGRVGLATGKFVRELLGTMVSEGVAQGWVVSPGGFTAEARKFAGEHGIGLISSEELLHRLGELPPMARLRVLAVR
;
A
#
# COMPACT_ATOMS: atom_id res chain seq x y z
N MET A 1 118.31 -26.04 6.99
CA MET A 1 119.43 -25.16 6.59
C MET A 1 118.88 -24.04 5.73
N LEU A 2 119.12 -22.79 6.16
CA LEU A 2 119.11 -21.50 5.45
C LEU A 2 117.87 -21.04 4.61
N SER A 3 117.36 -19.87 5.03
CA SER A 3 116.62 -18.83 4.27
C SER A 3 117.37 -18.40 2.97
N PRO A 4 116.83 -17.61 1.99
CA PRO A 4 115.91 -16.48 2.20
C PRO A 4 114.91 -16.05 1.07
N TYR A 5 114.01 -15.12 1.44
CA TYR A 5 113.54 -13.87 0.75
C TYR A 5 113.08 -13.96 -0.74
N GLN A 6 112.03 -13.31 -1.27
CA GLN A 6 111.19 -12.15 -0.90
C GLN A 6 110.03 -12.01 -1.92
N PHE A 7 108.91 -11.39 -1.45
CA PHE A 7 108.03 -10.38 -2.09
C PHE A 7 107.56 -10.59 -3.55
N ALA A 8 106.35 -10.25 -3.99
CA ALA A 8 105.20 -9.46 -3.53
C ALA A 8 104.22 -9.53 -4.74
N ARG A 9 102.92 -9.27 -4.72
CA ARG A 9 101.95 -8.71 -3.78
C ARG A 9 100.57 -9.07 -4.36
N LYS A 10 99.64 -9.39 -3.45
CA LYS A 10 98.19 -9.10 -3.49
C LYS A 10 97.30 -9.77 -4.56
N THR A 11 96.93 -11.03 -4.27
CA THR A 11 95.57 -11.56 -3.97
C THR A 11 94.34 -10.64 -4.10
N PRO A 12 93.10 -11.20 -4.06
CA PRO A 12 92.57 -12.46 -4.63
C PRO A 12 91.18 -12.26 -5.33
N ARG A 13 90.74 -13.09 -6.30
CA ARG A 13 90.21 -14.46 -6.16
C ARG A 13 88.99 -14.50 -5.22
N ARG A 14 87.79 -14.84 -5.72
CA ARG A 14 87.09 -16.14 -5.55
C ARG A 14 85.59 -15.88 -5.80
N LEU A 15 84.71 -16.78 -6.21
CA LEU A 15 84.71 -18.25 -6.26
C LEU A 15 83.53 -18.66 -7.16
N LEU A 16 83.75 -19.60 -8.09
CA LEU A 16 82.70 -20.45 -8.62
C LEU A 16 82.35 -21.51 -7.55
N ARG A 17 81.07 -21.70 -7.24
CA ARG A 17 80.39 -22.87 -6.64
C ARG A 17 78.97 -22.39 -6.31
N GLY A 18 77.87 -22.89 -6.87
CA GLY A 18 77.50 -24.30 -6.99
C GLY A 18 76.50 -24.62 -5.88
N LEU A 19 75.30 -25.09 -6.28
CA LEU A 19 74.16 -25.63 -5.52
C LEU A 19 73.02 -24.70 -5.07
N GLY A 20 71.85 -24.95 -5.67
CA GLY A 20 70.60 -25.22 -4.94
C GLY A 20 69.64 -24.05 -4.74
N GLY A 21 68.41 -24.16 -5.28
CA GLY A 21 67.24 -23.45 -4.72
C GLY A 21 66.47 -22.54 -5.67
N VAL A 22 65.66 -23.18 -6.51
CA VAL A 22 64.35 -22.79 -7.07
C VAL A 22 63.64 -21.55 -6.47
N LEU A 23 63.11 -20.72 -7.38
CA LEU A 23 61.78 -20.03 -7.39
C LEU A 23 61.68 -18.48 -7.27
N LEU A 24 61.06 -17.93 -8.33
CA LEU A 24 60.09 -16.81 -8.42
C LEU A 24 60.51 -15.34 -8.19
N LEU A 25 60.40 -14.61 -9.32
CA LEU A 25 59.59 -13.39 -9.53
C LEU A 25 59.97 -12.11 -8.76
N THR A 26 60.49 -11.13 -9.50
CA THR A 26 60.05 -9.74 -9.35
C THR A 26 59.98 -9.07 -10.72
N ALA A 27 58.75 -8.69 -11.07
CA ALA A 27 58.39 -7.94 -12.25
C ALA A 27 58.90 -6.49 -12.13
N ALA A 28 59.50 -5.99 -13.21
CA ALA A 28 59.59 -4.56 -13.45
C ALA A 28 58.27 -4.10 -14.08
N LEU A 29 57.41 -3.42 -13.32
CA LEU A 29 56.38 -2.55 -13.89
C LEU A 29 56.94 -1.13 -13.96
N GLY A 30 57.41 -0.75 -15.14
CA GLY A 30 57.49 0.64 -15.55
C GLY A 30 56.08 1.15 -15.85
N ALA A 31 55.80 2.36 -15.38
CA ALA A 31 54.51 3.05 -15.49
C ALA A 31 53.99 3.12 -16.93
N ALA A 32 52.72 2.76 -17.11
CA ALA A 32 51.96 3.07 -18.31
C ALA A 32 51.10 4.31 -18.03
N ASP A 33 51.45 5.43 -18.67
CA ASP A 33 50.58 6.58 -18.85
C ASP A 33 49.24 6.15 -19.45
N ILE A 34 48.15 6.22 -18.67
CA ILE A 34 46.80 5.96 -19.17
C ILE A 34 46.28 7.28 -19.77
N LYS A 35 46.50 7.47 -21.08
CA LYS A 35 45.73 8.47 -21.83
C LYS A 35 44.24 8.06 -21.86
N PRO A 36 43.29 9.00 -21.71
CA PRO A 36 41.88 8.67 -21.92
C PRO A 36 41.70 8.21 -23.37
N VAL A 37 41.07 7.05 -23.54
CA VAL A 37 40.91 6.36 -24.84
C VAL A 37 40.02 7.16 -25.81
N VAL A 38 39.25 8.14 -25.31
CA VAL A 38 38.30 8.94 -26.07
C VAL A 38 38.33 10.41 -25.60
N GLY A 39 38.37 11.36 -26.54
CA GLY A 39 38.41 12.82 -26.28
C GLY A 39 37.15 13.57 -26.74
N PRO A 40 37.09 14.92 -26.57
CA PRO A 40 35.95 15.73 -27.00
C PRO A 40 35.66 15.58 -28.50
N GLY A 41 34.38 15.45 -28.85
CA GLY A 41 33.87 15.25 -30.21
C GLY A 41 33.56 13.79 -30.58
N ALA A 42 33.96 12.82 -29.76
CA ALA A 42 33.68 11.41 -29.99
C ALA A 42 32.21 11.05 -29.82
N THR A 43 31.74 10.05 -30.55
CA THR A 43 30.34 9.64 -30.56
C THR A 43 29.96 8.77 -29.36
N ARG A 44 28.68 8.75 -29.05
CA ARG A 44 28.08 7.88 -28.02
C ARG A 44 28.52 6.43 -28.13
N GLU A 45 28.57 5.88 -29.33
CA GLU A 45 28.93 4.49 -29.60
C GLU A 45 30.42 4.22 -29.34
N GLU A 46 31.30 5.16 -29.70
CA GLU A 46 32.73 5.07 -29.46
C GLU A 46 33.05 5.11 -27.96
N VAL A 47 32.32 5.93 -27.20
CA VAL A 47 32.42 5.98 -25.74
C VAL A 47 32.05 4.64 -25.10
N ILE A 48 30.93 4.04 -25.55
CA ILE A 48 30.47 2.73 -25.04
C ILE A 48 31.42 1.61 -25.47
N ALA A 49 32.02 1.69 -26.67
CA ALA A 49 32.99 0.72 -27.14
C ALA A 49 34.30 0.78 -26.34
N ALA A 50 34.77 1.98 -25.99
CA ALA A 50 36.01 2.18 -25.25
C ALA A 50 35.88 1.88 -23.75
N TYR A 51 34.76 2.29 -23.13
CA TYR A 51 34.61 2.25 -21.67
C TYR A 51 33.56 1.25 -21.17
N GLY A 52 32.84 0.59 -22.08
CA GLY A 52 31.75 -0.32 -21.74
C GLY A 52 30.45 0.41 -21.40
N TRP A 53 29.42 -0.33 -20.99
CA TRP A 53 28.13 0.28 -20.66
C TRP A 53 28.21 1.13 -19.39
N PRO A 54 27.68 2.37 -19.37
CA PRO A 54 27.78 3.24 -18.22
C PRO A 54 27.03 2.68 -17.01
N SER A 55 27.51 2.99 -15.81
CA SER A 55 26.88 2.57 -14.55
C SER A 55 25.58 3.32 -14.24
N GLY A 56 25.42 4.51 -14.83
CA GLY A 56 24.18 5.28 -14.84
C GLY A 56 24.18 6.26 -16.01
N GLN A 57 23.00 6.54 -16.57
CA GLN A 57 22.80 7.51 -17.65
C GLN A 57 21.69 8.49 -17.23
N SER A 58 21.92 9.79 -17.46
CA SER A 58 20.90 10.83 -17.32
C SER A 58 20.82 11.63 -18.61
N GLN A 59 19.62 12.03 -19.02
CA GLN A 59 19.38 12.83 -20.22
C GLN A 59 18.44 13.98 -19.89
N ALA A 60 18.84 15.19 -20.25
CA ALA A 60 18.02 16.40 -20.19
C ALA A 60 18.25 17.18 -21.48
N ASP A 61 17.19 17.36 -22.27
CA ASP A 61 17.22 17.97 -23.60
C ASP A 61 18.29 17.34 -24.51
N ALA A 62 19.18 18.14 -25.09
CA ALA A 62 20.28 17.70 -25.96
C ALA A 62 21.50 17.14 -25.20
N LYS A 63 21.49 17.17 -23.86
CA LYS A 63 22.62 16.82 -23.00
C LYS A 63 22.44 15.48 -22.32
N GLU A 64 23.38 14.56 -22.54
CA GLU A 64 23.46 13.25 -21.91
C GLU A 64 24.67 13.17 -20.98
N ILE A 65 24.52 12.56 -19.80
CA ILE A 65 25.63 12.36 -18.85
C ILE A 65 25.77 10.87 -18.58
N PHE A 66 26.94 10.33 -18.93
CA PHE A 66 27.34 8.96 -18.64
C PHE A 66 28.15 8.92 -17.36
N THR A 67 27.70 8.13 -16.40
CA THR A 67 28.37 7.97 -15.12
C THR A 67 29.13 6.66 -15.09
N TYR A 68 30.42 6.75 -14.76
CA TYR A 68 31.30 5.63 -14.53
C TYR A 68 31.88 5.69 -13.10
N PRO A 69 32.35 4.57 -12.54
CA PRO A 69 32.94 4.54 -11.19
C PRO A 69 34.06 5.57 -10.96
N GLN A 70 34.83 5.86 -12.00
CA GLN A 70 35.97 6.78 -12.05
C GLN A 70 35.61 8.24 -12.32
N GLY A 71 34.36 8.55 -12.71
CA GLY A 71 33.98 9.90 -13.14
C GLY A 71 32.87 9.93 -14.19
N ARG A 72 32.73 11.07 -14.87
CA ARG A 72 31.58 11.33 -15.75
C ARG A 72 32.04 11.76 -17.13
N ILE A 73 31.28 11.34 -18.13
CA ILE A 73 31.39 11.83 -19.51
C ILE A 73 30.08 12.53 -19.84
N THR A 74 30.18 13.78 -20.27
CA THR A 74 29.04 14.58 -20.71
C THR A 74 29.05 14.62 -22.23
N LEU A 75 27.93 14.27 -22.84
CA LEU A 75 27.68 14.35 -24.27
C LEU A 75 26.63 15.44 -24.54
N VAL A 76 26.81 16.21 -25.60
CA VAL A 76 25.82 17.14 -26.14
C VAL A 76 25.61 16.80 -27.60
N ASP A 77 24.36 16.66 -28.03
CA ASP A 77 23.99 16.23 -29.38
C ASP A 77 24.67 14.91 -29.80
N GLY A 78 24.82 13.98 -28.84
CA GLY A 78 25.41 12.66 -29.06
C GLY A 78 26.94 12.64 -29.19
N LYS A 79 27.63 13.77 -28.94
CA LYS A 79 29.09 13.87 -28.96
C LYS A 79 29.65 14.27 -27.59
N VAL A 80 30.79 13.69 -27.21
CA VAL A 80 31.47 14.00 -25.96
C VAL A 80 31.88 15.47 -25.95
N GLU A 81 31.37 16.22 -24.99
CA GLU A 81 31.75 17.61 -24.75
C GLU A 81 32.80 17.69 -23.63
N GLN A 82 32.60 16.91 -22.55
CA GLN A 82 33.46 16.96 -21.37
C GLN A 82 33.70 15.57 -20.79
N VAL A 83 34.93 15.32 -20.34
CA VAL A 83 35.36 14.07 -19.68
C VAL A 83 36.03 14.43 -18.36
N ASP A 84 35.38 14.09 -17.25
CA ASP A 84 35.87 14.35 -15.90
C ASP A 84 36.17 13.03 -15.19
N PHE A 85 37.44 12.59 -15.23
CA PHE A 85 37.89 11.38 -14.53
C PHE A 85 38.80 11.72 -13.35
N ALA A 86 38.59 11.01 -12.24
CA ALA A 86 39.46 11.10 -11.07
C ALA A 86 40.78 10.33 -11.34
N PRO A 87 41.96 10.95 -11.09
CA PRO A 87 43.24 10.28 -11.28
C PRO A 87 43.42 9.15 -10.25
N GLY A 88 43.95 7.99 -10.69
CA GLY A 88 44.37 6.90 -9.81
C GLY A 88 43.34 5.82 -9.46
N VAL A 89 42.16 5.81 -10.10
CA VAL A 89 41.14 4.76 -9.90
C VAL A 89 41.38 3.59 -10.87
N ALA A 90 41.58 2.38 -10.33
CA ALA A 90 41.76 1.17 -11.14
C ALA A 90 40.46 0.79 -11.88
N TRP A 91 40.57 0.38 -13.15
CA TRP A 91 39.42 0.09 -14.01
C TRP A 91 38.79 -1.27 -13.67
N PRO A 92 37.49 -1.33 -13.33
CA PRO A 92 36.76 -2.60 -13.31
C PRO A 92 36.47 -3.08 -14.74
N ALA A 93 36.23 -4.39 -14.91
CA ALA A 93 35.89 -4.96 -16.22
C ALA A 93 34.62 -4.33 -16.82
N PRO A 94 34.58 -4.03 -18.13
CA PRO A 94 33.46 -3.33 -18.77
C PRO A 94 32.16 -4.14 -18.66
N LYS A 95 31.06 -3.48 -18.28
CA LYS A 95 29.74 -4.10 -18.20
C LYS A 95 29.20 -4.43 -19.60
N PRO A 96 28.62 -5.62 -19.83
CA PRO A 96 28.03 -5.99 -21.11
C PRO A 96 26.80 -5.11 -21.42
N ARG A 97 26.61 -4.80 -22.70
CA ARG A 97 25.47 -4.02 -23.21
C ARG A 97 24.15 -4.71 -22.83
N PRO A 98 23.17 -4.02 -22.21
CA PRO A 98 21.83 -4.57 -22.01
C PRO A 98 21.17 -4.83 -23.36
N ALA A 99 20.42 -5.93 -23.47
CA ALA A 99 19.80 -6.32 -24.74
C ALA A 99 18.83 -5.22 -25.24
N PRO A 100 18.82 -4.90 -26.56
CA PRO A 100 17.85 -3.96 -27.10
C PRO A 100 16.42 -4.49 -26.91
N PRO A 101 15.42 -3.62 -26.70
CA PRO A 101 14.05 -4.05 -26.54
C PRO A 101 13.57 -4.69 -27.85
N THR A 102 13.37 -6.00 -27.81
CA THR A 102 12.79 -6.76 -28.93
C THR A 102 11.39 -6.22 -29.23
N ALA A 103 11.18 -5.76 -30.46
CA ALA A 103 9.84 -5.49 -30.98
C ALA A 103 9.00 -6.77 -30.94
N VAL A 104 7.96 -6.80 -30.11
CA VAL A 104 7.00 -7.91 -30.04
C VAL A 104 5.79 -7.58 -30.92
N LYS A 105 5.53 -8.43 -31.92
CA LYS A 105 4.27 -8.45 -32.71
C LYS A 105 3.05 -8.65 -31.79
N PRO A 106 1.86 -8.10 -32.11
CA PRO A 106 0.73 -8.05 -31.19
C PRO A 106 0.21 -9.45 -30.87
N LYS A 107 0.19 -9.79 -29.57
CA LYS A 107 -0.50 -10.94 -29.00
C LYS A 107 -1.91 -10.51 -28.64
N ALA A 108 -2.92 -11.25 -29.12
CA ALA A 108 -4.33 -11.04 -28.78
C ALA A 108 -4.54 -10.93 -27.25
N PRO A 109 -5.52 -10.12 -26.78
CA PRO A 109 -5.54 -9.61 -25.42
C PRO A 109 -5.81 -10.73 -24.42
N LYS A 110 -4.87 -10.91 -23.49
CA LYS A 110 -5.09 -11.60 -22.21
C LYS A 110 -5.69 -10.53 -21.27
N PRO A 111 -6.68 -10.84 -20.42
CA PRO A 111 -7.33 -9.82 -19.60
C PRO A 111 -6.28 -9.14 -18.73
N ALA A 112 -6.08 -7.85 -18.94
CA ALA A 112 -5.26 -7.03 -18.07
C ALA A 112 -6.02 -6.91 -16.75
N THR A 113 -5.45 -7.44 -15.68
CA THR A 113 -5.77 -6.94 -14.34
C THR A 113 -5.51 -5.42 -14.37
N PRO A 114 -6.49 -4.57 -14.02
CA PRO A 114 -6.30 -3.13 -14.06
C PRO A 114 -5.15 -2.74 -13.13
N ALA A 115 -4.38 -1.72 -13.50
CA ALA A 115 -3.63 -0.94 -12.51
C ALA A 115 -4.58 -0.54 -11.37
N PRO A 116 -4.11 -0.47 -10.10
CA PRO A 116 -4.97 -0.09 -8.98
C PRO A 116 -5.65 1.25 -9.32
N PRO A 117 -6.97 1.38 -9.18
CA PRO A 117 -7.63 2.60 -9.57
C PRO A 117 -7.12 3.71 -8.66
N THR A 118 -6.45 4.69 -9.25
CA THR A 118 -6.05 5.97 -8.67
C THR A 118 -7.23 6.85 -8.26
N ASP A 119 -8.46 6.31 -8.31
CA ASP A 119 -9.71 6.98 -7.99
C ASP A 119 -10.67 5.92 -7.40
N TYR A 120 -11.03 6.05 -6.12
CA TYR A 120 -12.01 5.17 -5.47
C TYR A 120 -13.41 5.31 -6.08
N TRP A 121 -13.61 6.35 -6.89
CA TRP A 121 -14.84 6.59 -7.60
C TRP A 121 -14.79 5.97 -8.99
N GLY A 122 -15.62 4.95 -9.22
CA GLY A 122 -15.85 4.41 -10.56
C GLY A 122 -16.56 5.44 -11.44
N THR A 123 -16.43 5.32 -12.76
CA THR A 123 -17.14 6.21 -13.72
C THR A 123 -18.18 5.48 -14.56
N SER A 124 -18.16 4.14 -14.53
CA SER A 124 -19.09 3.28 -15.27
C SER A 124 -20.30 2.95 -14.40
N TYR A 125 -21.49 3.40 -14.83
CA TYR A 125 -22.73 3.10 -14.11
C TYR A 125 -23.14 1.62 -14.19
N PRO A 126 -23.01 0.94 -15.35
CA PRO A 126 -23.25 -0.50 -15.44
C PRO A 126 -22.39 -1.31 -14.47
N GLU A 127 -21.09 -1.02 -14.38
CA GLU A 127 -20.17 -1.67 -13.45
C GLU A 127 -20.56 -1.39 -11.99
N ALA A 128 -20.95 -0.16 -11.66
CA ALA A 128 -21.40 0.18 -10.32
C ALA A 128 -22.67 -0.58 -9.89
N VAL A 129 -23.61 -0.81 -10.82
CA VAL A 129 -24.82 -1.62 -10.58
C VAL A 129 -24.49 -3.09 -10.39
N GLU A 130 -23.62 -3.64 -11.23
CA GLU A 130 -23.15 -5.03 -11.12
C GLU A 130 -22.46 -5.25 -9.76
N GLU A 131 -21.54 -4.36 -9.40
CA GLU A 131 -20.81 -4.44 -8.13
C GLU A 131 -21.75 -4.27 -6.92
N ALA A 132 -22.65 -3.29 -6.96
CA ALA A 132 -23.60 -3.06 -5.87
C ALA A 132 -24.53 -4.26 -5.67
N THR A 133 -24.94 -4.91 -6.78
CA THR A 133 -25.74 -6.13 -6.74
C THR A 133 -24.96 -7.30 -6.13
N ALA A 134 -23.71 -7.51 -6.56
CA ALA A 134 -22.86 -8.59 -6.06
C ALA A 134 -22.54 -8.44 -4.57
N ARG A 135 -22.39 -7.20 -4.09
CA ARG A 135 -22.05 -6.89 -2.69
C ARG A 135 -23.27 -6.71 -1.79
N HIS A 136 -24.48 -6.76 -2.34
CA HIS A 136 -25.70 -6.29 -1.67
C HIS A 136 -25.54 -4.87 -1.07
N ALA A 137 -24.74 -4.04 -1.73
CA ALA A 137 -24.42 -2.68 -1.33
C ALA A 137 -25.34 -1.68 -2.05
N ARG A 138 -25.36 -0.44 -1.56
CA ARG A 138 -26.00 0.69 -2.24
C ARG A 138 -24.99 1.38 -3.16
N ILE A 139 -25.44 2.28 -4.02
CA ILE A 139 -24.53 3.12 -4.81
C ILE A 139 -24.57 4.53 -4.22
N LEU A 140 -23.40 5.09 -3.92
CA LEU A 140 -23.25 6.49 -3.58
C LEU A 140 -22.77 7.22 -4.85
N ALA A 141 -23.68 7.93 -5.50
CA ALA A 141 -23.44 8.60 -6.78
C ALA A 141 -23.14 10.09 -6.57
N LEU A 142 -21.93 10.52 -6.91
CA LEU A 142 -21.48 11.91 -6.90
C LEU A 142 -21.60 12.51 -8.30
N PHE A 143 -22.45 13.51 -8.44
CA PHE A 143 -22.55 14.36 -9.61
C PHE A 143 -21.66 15.57 -9.41
N THR A 144 -20.70 15.78 -10.30
CA THR A 144 -19.66 16.80 -10.12
C THR A 144 -19.32 17.52 -11.42
N GLY A 145 -18.87 18.77 -11.33
CA GLY A 145 -18.27 19.51 -12.43
C GLY A 145 -16.80 19.78 -12.15
N SER A 146 -15.92 18.88 -12.59
CA SER A 146 -14.51 18.83 -12.16
C SER A 146 -13.66 20.04 -12.53
N ASP A 147 -13.99 20.76 -13.61
CA ASP A 147 -13.20 21.89 -14.11
C ASP A 147 -13.86 23.26 -13.87
N TRP A 148 -15.17 23.38 -14.05
CA TRP A 148 -15.88 24.66 -14.01
C TRP A 148 -16.56 25.01 -12.66
N SER A 149 -16.83 24.04 -11.78
CA SER A 149 -17.60 24.27 -10.54
C SER A 149 -16.68 24.38 -9.30
N PRO A 150 -16.49 25.57 -8.72
CA PRO A 150 -15.68 25.72 -7.50
C PRO A 150 -16.22 24.94 -6.29
N PRO A 151 -17.54 24.91 -6.01
CA PRO A 151 -18.10 24.07 -4.95
C PRO A 151 -17.82 22.59 -5.17
N SER A 152 -17.85 22.10 -6.43
CA SER A 152 -17.57 20.70 -6.74
C SER A 152 -16.11 20.34 -6.49
N LYS A 153 -15.18 21.20 -6.91
CA LYS A 153 -13.74 21.02 -6.63
C LYS A 153 -13.45 20.99 -5.14
N ARG A 154 -14.02 21.95 -4.38
CA ARG A 154 -13.90 22.00 -2.92
C ARG A 154 -14.46 20.76 -2.26
N PHE A 155 -15.68 20.33 -2.63
CA PHE A 155 -16.28 19.12 -2.07
C PHE A 155 -15.45 17.88 -2.39
N ARG A 156 -14.93 17.78 -3.62
CA ARG A 156 -14.08 16.66 -4.01
C ARG A 156 -12.83 16.58 -3.14
N GLU A 157 -12.13 17.68 -2.92
CA GLU A 157 -10.89 17.72 -2.13
C GLU A 157 -11.14 17.62 -0.62
N ALA A 158 -12.16 18.31 -0.10
CA ALA A 158 -12.45 18.40 1.32
C ALA A 158 -13.32 17.26 1.86
N VAL A 159 -13.94 16.47 0.98
CA VAL A 159 -14.83 15.36 1.37
C VAL A 159 -14.63 14.13 0.50
N ALA A 160 -14.94 14.19 -0.80
CA ALA A 160 -15.10 12.98 -1.61
C ALA A 160 -13.81 12.15 -1.79
N LEU A 161 -12.64 12.81 -1.80
CA LEU A 161 -11.32 12.18 -1.88
C LEU A 161 -10.67 12.00 -0.51
N ARG A 162 -11.30 12.48 0.55
CA ARG A 162 -10.76 12.32 1.89
C ARG A 162 -10.90 10.88 2.32
N GLU A 163 -9.78 10.32 2.78
CA GLU A 163 -9.70 8.90 3.16
C GLU A 163 -10.66 8.54 4.29
N ASP A 164 -10.90 9.45 5.24
CA ASP A 164 -11.86 9.27 6.34
C ASP A 164 -13.30 9.13 5.83
N PHE A 165 -13.67 9.89 4.81
CA PHE A 165 -14.97 9.79 4.17
C PHE A 165 -15.09 8.51 3.36
N VAL A 166 -14.15 8.29 2.42
CA VAL A 166 -14.13 7.13 1.52
C VAL A 166 -14.16 5.82 2.32
N THR A 167 -13.31 5.68 3.33
CA THR A 167 -13.26 4.46 4.17
C THR A 167 -14.56 4.22 4.91
N ALA A 168 -15.23 5.28 5.36
CA ALA A 168 -16.50 5.15 6.08
C ALA A 168 -17.64 4.65 5.18
N VAL A 169 -17.67 5.07 3.91
CA VAL A 169 -18.77 4.71 3.00
C VAL A 169 -18.48 3.47 2.16
N LEU A 170 -17.22 3.11 1.94
CA LEU A 170 -16.85 1.99 1.05
C LEU A 170 -17.39 0.63 1.50
N GLY A 171 -17.70 0.43 2.79
CA GLY A 171 -18.28 -0.83 3.27
C GLY A 171 -19.69 -1.07 2.74
N ASP A 172 -20.53 -0.04 2.81
CA ASP A 172 -21.96 -0.11 2.52
C ASP A 172 -22.33 0.40 1.12
N TYR A 173 -21.41 1.12 0.48
CA TYR A 173 -21.63 1.80 -0.78
C TYR A 173 -20.57 1.48 -1.83
N VAL A 174 -21.02 1.35 -3.08
CA VAL A 174 -20.18 1.45 -4.28
C VAL A 174 -20.14 2.92 -4.70
N LEU A 175 -18.94 3.46 -4.89
CA LEU A 175 -18.74 4.88 -5.20
C LEU A 175 -18.74 5.11 -6.70
N LEU A 176 -19.63 5.98 -7.18
CA LEU A 176 -19.79 6.31 -8.59
C LEU A 176 -19.66 7.81 -8.81
N GLN A 177 -18.69 8.24 -9.61
CA GLN A 177 -18.53 9.62 -10.04
C GLN A 177 -19.13 9.81 -11.44
N LEU A 178 -20.04 10.77 -11.51
CA LEU A 178 -20.68 11.24 -12.73
C LEU A 178 -20.20 12.67 -12.96
N ASP A 179 -19.12 12.80 -13.72
CA ASP A 179 -18.48 14.08 -13.99
C ASP A 179 -19.02 14.74 -15.28
N PHE A 180 -19.19 16.06 -15.23
CA PHE A 180 -19.72 16.92 -16.29
C PHE A 180 -18.74 18.05 -16.61
N PRO A 181 -17.54 17.75 -17.16
CA PRO A 181 -16.54 18.76 -17.48
C PRO A 181 -16.97 19.63 -18.69
N THR A 182 -16.49 20.87 -18.75
CA THR A 182 -16.71 21.78 -19.90
C THR A 182 -15.48 21.97 -20.76
N HIS A 183 -14.29 21.86 -20.18
CA HIS A 183 -13.01 22.07 -20.85
C HIS A 183 -12.19 20.79 -20.98
N THR A 184 -12.41 19.82 -20.09
CA THR A 184 -11.72 18.53 -20.11
C THR A 184 -12.40 17.57 -21.09
N PRO A 185 -11.66 16.98 -22.05
CA PRO A 185 -12.22 15.97 -22.95
C PRO A 185 -12.71 14.73 -22.19
N GLN A 186 -13.91 14.25 -22.54
CA GLN A 186 -14.50 13.03 -21.99
C GLN A 186 -14.97 12.12 -23.13
N PRO A 187 -14.80 10.78 -23.02
CA PRO A 187 -15.33 9.83 -24.00
C PRO A 187 -16.83 10.03 -24.26
N LYS A 188 -17.25 9.88 -25.52
CA LYS A 188 -18.63 10.15 -25.94
C LYS A 188 -19.63 9.26 -25.19
N GLU A 189 -19.28 8.01 -24.99
CA GLU A 189 -20.08 6.99 -24.33
C GLU A 189 -20.34 7.35 -22.86
N LEU A 190 -19.29 7.79 -22.14
CA LEU A 190 -19.39 8.27 -20.76
C LEU A 190 -20.22 9.56 -20.69
N ARG A 191 -20.02 10.49 -21.63
CA ARG A 191 -20.79 11.73 -21.69
C ARG A 191 -22.29 11.46 -21.87
N GLU A 192 -22.64 10.53 -22.75
CA GLU A 192 -24.03 10.13 -22.99
C GLU A 192 -24.62 9.38 -21.79
N GLN A 193 -23.85 8.49 -21.15
CA GLN A 193 -24.26 7.83 -19.90
C GLN A 193 -24.58 8.88 -18.82
N ASN A 194 -23.65 9.79 -18.57
CA ASN A 194 -23.79 10.80 -17.52
C ASN A 194 -24.96 11.74 -17.83
N ALA A 195 -25.17 12.12 -19.09
CA ALA A 195 -26.33 12.90 -19.53
C ALA A 195 -27.66 12.19 -19.24
N ARG A 196 -27.78 10.90 -19.59
CA ARG A 196 -28.97 10.09 -19.31
C ARG A 196 -29.24 9.98 -17.80
N LEU A 197 -28.21 9.75 -16.99
CA LEU A 197 -28.35 9.62 -15.54
C LEU A 197 -28.72 10.95 -14.88
N ARG A 198 -28.14 12.06 -15.34
CA ARG A 198 -28.49 13.41 -14.88
C ARG A 198 -29.97 13.70 -15.11
N GLU A 199 -30.48 13.39 -16.30
CA GLU A 199 -31.89 13.55 -16.65
C GLU A 199 -32.77 12.62 -15.81
N ARG A 200 -32.41 11.33 -15.71
CA ARG A 200 -33.14 10.33 -14.92
C ARG A 200 -33.31 10.73 -13.46
N TYR A 201 -32.27 11.28 -12.83
CA TYR A 201 -32.30 11.65 -11.42
C TYR A 201 -32.65 13.13 -11.18
N GLY A 202 -32.85 13.91 -12.25
CA GLY A 202 -33.22 15.33 -12.18
C GLY A 202 -32.15 16.24 -11.55
N VAL A 203 -30.87 15.94 -11.77
CA VAL A 203 -29.77 16.71 -11.17
C VAL A 203 -29.49 17.97 -11.97
N THR A 204 -29.68 19.12 -11.34
CA THR A 204 -29.49 20.45 -11.95
C THR A 204 -28.37 21.27 -11.30
N THR A 205 -27.89 20.86 -10.13
CA THR A 205 -26.86 21.56 -9.34
C THR A 205 -25.68 20.64 -9.03
N TYR A 206 -24.49 21.22 -8.85
CA TYR A 206 -23.26 20.49 -8.57
C TYR A 206 -22.47 21.15 -7.43
N PRO A 207 -21.90 20.37 -6.49
CA PRO A 207 -21.97 18.91 -6.42
C PRO A 207 -23.34 18.42 -5.92
N ALA A 208 -23.76 17.23 -6.34
CA ALA A 208 -24.91 16.53 -5.76
C ALA A 208 -24.53 15.09 -5.42
N LEU A 209 -24.96 14.63 -4.25
CA LEU A 209 -24.64 13.30 -3.74
C LEU A 209 -25.94 12.54 -3.49
N LEU A 210 -26.10 11.40 -4.18
CA LEU A 210 -27.30 10.59 -4.19
C LEU A 210 -27.00 9.20 -3.64
N VAL A 211 -27.95 8.65 -2.87
CA VAL A 211 -27.94 7.25 -2.46
C VAL A 211 -28.92 6.50 -3.35
N LEU A 212 -28.42 5.50 -4.08
CA LEU A 212 -29.19 4.64 -4.96
C LEU A 212 -29.20 3.19 -4.42
N SER A 213 -30.24 2.43 -4.75
CA SER A 213 -30.25 0.99 -4.53
C SER A 213 -29.26 0.29 -5.46
N ALA A 214 -29.00 -0.99 -5.22
CA ALA A 214 -28.23 -1.84 -6.13
C ALA A 214 -28.83 -1.87 -7.56
N SER A 215 -30.17 -1.76 -7.69
CA SER A 215 -30.87 -1.71 -8.97
C SER A 215 -30.88 -0.33 -9.64
N GLY A 216 -30.32 0.69 -8.98
CA GLY A 216 -30.32 2.07 -9.47
C GLY A 216 -31.60 2.85 -9.21
N GLU A 217 -32.40 2.46 -8.23
CA GLU A 217 -33.51 3.26 -7.74
C GLU A 217 -32.98 4.37 -6.81
N ARG A 218 -33.48 5.60 -6.94
CA ARG A 218 -33.07 6.70 -6.05
C ARG A 218 -33.72 6.53 -4.67
N LEU A 219 -32.91 6.29 -3.65
CA LEU A 219 -33.35 6.12 -2.26
C LEU A 219 -33.36 7.44 -1.48
N ALA A 220 -32.31 8.27 -1.64
CA ALA A 220 -32.18 9.54 -0.93
C ALA A 220 -31.23 10.53 -1.65
N VAL A 221 -31.31 11.79 -1.24
CA VAL A 221 -30.39 12.87 -1.62
C VAL A 221 -29.70 13.37 -0.35
N VAL A 222 -28.38 13.56 -0.40
CA VAL A 222 -27.62 14.17 0.71
C VAL A 222 -27.62 15.69 0.52
N GLU A 223 -28.16 16.43 1.49
CA GLU A 223 -28.23 17.90 1.44
C GLU A 223 -26.86 18.56 1.69
N LEU A 224 -26.00 18.63 0.67
CA LEU A 224 -24.65 19.18 0.79
C LEU A 224 -24.60 20.68 1.10
N ALA A 225 -25.66 21.44 0.81
CA ALA A 225 -25.69 22.89 0.98
C ALA A 225 -25.51 23.36 2.44
N LYS A 226 -25.76 22.48 3.41
CA LYS A 226 -25.71 22.77 4.84
C LYS A 226 -24.50 22.13 5.55
N LEU A 227 -23.59 21.49 4.82
CA LEU A 227 -22.54 20.64 5.39
C LEU A 227 -21.15 21.19 5.04
N ASP A 228 -20.36 21.53 6.06
CA ASP A 228 -19.05 22.18 5.93
C ASP A 228 -17.88 21.28 6.37
N GLY A 229 -17.94 19.98 6.04
CA GLY A 229 -16.82 19.07 6.20
C GLY A 229 -17.15 17.58 6.05
N SER A 230 -16.11 16.74 5.89
CA SER A 230 -16.24 15.29 5.69
C SER A 230 -17.04 14.60 6.79
N ALA A 231 -16.85 15.01 8.06
CA ALA A 231 -17.54 14.46 9.21
C ALA A 231 -19.07 14.66 9.16
N GLN A 232 -19.53 15.83 8.71
CA GLN A 232 -20.95 16.14 8.63
C GLN A 232 -21.62 15.44 7.44
N VAL A 233 -20.92 15.38 6.31
CA VAL A 233 -21.39 14.63 5.13
C VAL A 233 -21.47 13.14 5.44
N ARG A 234 -20.48 12.60 6.16
CA ARG A 234 -20.53 11.22 6.66
C ARG A 234 -21.73 11.01 7.59
N ALA A 235 -21.92 11.88 8.58
CA ALA A 235 -23.07 11.77 9.50
C ALA A 235 -24.42 11.82 8.77
N ALA A 236 -24.55 12.64 7.73
CA ALA A 236 -25.74 12.69 6.89
C ALA A 236 -25.97 11.38 6.11
N VAL A 237 -24.90 10.79 5.56
CA VAL A 237 -24.97 9.49 4.87
C VAL A 237 -25.34 8.36 5.85
N ASP A 238 -24.75 8.36 7.05
CA ASP A 238 -25.03 7.37 8.10
C ASP A 238 -26.47 7.47 8.61
N GLU A 239 -26.99 8.68 8.76
CA GLU A 239 -28.40 8.87 9.16
C GLU A 239 -29.36 8.39 8.06
N ILE A 240 -29.06 8.66 6.80
CA ILE A 240 -29.83 8.12 5.66
C ILE A 240 -29.79 6.59 5.67
N LYS A 241 -28.62 5.98 5.90
CA LYS A 241 -28.48 4.52 6.03
C LYS A 241 -29.43 3.99 7.11
N ARG A 242 -29.38 4.58 8.31
CA ARG A 242 -30.21 4.18 9.46
C ARG A 242 -31.70 4.27 9.14
N GLN A 243 -32.14 5.33 8.47
CA GLN A 243 -33.53 5.50 8.05
C GLN A 243 -33.97 4.43 7.05
N LEU A 244 -33.10 4.10 6.08
CA LEU A 244 -33.38 3.06 5.09
C LEU A 244 -33.46 1.66 5.73
N GLU A 245 -32.60 1.36 6.70
CA GLU A 245 -32.63 0.11 7.46
C GLU A 245 -33.89 -0.01 8.32
N GLN A 246 -34.28 1.08 8.99
CA GLN A 246 -35.54 1.12 9.76
C GLN A 246 -36.76 0.93 8.86
N LYS A 247 -36.77 1.56 7.67
CA LYS A 247 -37.86 1.38 6.69
C LYS A 247 -37.90 -0.05 6.16
N ALA A 248 -36.75 -0.68 5.90
CA ALA A 248 -36.67 -2.07 5.49
C ALA A 248 -37.12 -3.05 6.62
N ALA A 249 -36.76 -2.77 7.87
CA ALA A 249 -37.20 -3.53 9.04
C ALA A 249 -38.71 -3.38 9.27
N ALA A 250 -39.28 -2.18 9.10
CA ALA A 250 -40.72 -1.94 9.19
C ALA A 250 -41.50 -2.66 8.07
N ALA A 251 -40.96 -2.70 6.85
CA ALA A 251 -41.59 -3.36 5.71
C ALA A 251 -41.53 -4.91 5.78
N SER A 252 -40.58 -5.47 6.54
CA SER A 252 -40.41 -6.92 6.74
C SER A 252 -41.15 -7.46 7.98
N ASN A 253 -41.67 -6.59 8.85
CA ASN A 253 -42.48 -6.99 9.99
C ASN A 253 -43.95 -7.25 9.57
N PRO A 254 -44.49 -8.48 9.71
CA PRO A 254 -45.83 -8.83 9.26
C PRO A 254 -46.98 -8.03 9.92
N ALA A 255 -46.72 -7.34 11.04
CA ALA A 255 -47.70 -6.48 11.71
C ALA A 255 -48.03 -5.18 10.94
N ALA A 256 -47.17 -4.71 10.03
CA ALA A 256 -47.38 -3.47 9.29
C ALA A 256 -48.22 -3.65 8.01
N LYS A 257 -48.43 -4.90 7.53
CA LYS A 257 -49.26 -5.19 6.35
C LYS A 257 -50.77 -5.26 6.63
N ALA A 258 -51.21 -5.03 7.86
CA ALA A 258 -52.62 -5.15 8.25
C ALA A 258 -53.36 -3.81 8.43
N GLY A 259 -52.76 -2.67 8.08
CA GLY A 259 -53.29 -1.36 8.45
C GLY A 259 -53.32 -0.32 7.34
N GLU A 260 -53.75 -0.66 6.14
CA GLU A 260 -54.13 0.35 5.13
C GLU A 260 -55.41 -0.09 4.43
N GLY A 261 -56.53 0.10 5.14
CA GLY A 261 -57.89 0.03 4.63
C GLY A 261 -58.51 1.43 4.65
N THR A 262 -58.93 1.86 3.48
CA THR A 262 -59.55 3.14 3.08
C THR A 262 -60.77 3.57 3.91
N ALA A 263 -60.91 4.90 4.12
CA ALA A 263 -62.15 5.72 4.02
C ALA A 263 -62.08 6.91 5.00
N ALA A 264 -61.85 8.15 4.52
CA ALA A 264 -62.89 9.11 4.15
C ALA A 264 -63.70 9.63 5.36
N ALA A 265 -63.42 10.87 5.75
CA ALA A 265 -64.23 11.67 6.68
C ALA A 265 -65.62 11.99 6.09
N PRO A 266 -66.65 12.15 6.94
CA PRO A 266 -67.15 13.50 7.22
C PRO A 266 -67.50 13.79 8.71
N GLU A 267 -67.74 15.09 8.97
CA GLU A 267 -67.85 15.86 10.22
C GLU A 267 -69.18 15.68 11.04
N PRO A 268 -69.40 16.32 12.23
CA PRO A 268 -69.65 15.62 13.51
C PRO A 268 -71.01 15.88 14.21
N GLU A 269 -71.34 15.05 15.22
CA GLU A 269 -72.50 15.15 16.14
C GLU A 269 -72.02 15.09 17.63
N PRO A 270 -72.77 15.61 18.61
CA PRO A 270 -72.25 16.24 19.84
C PRO A 270 -71.98 15.28 21.02
N GLU A 271 -71.29 14.16 20.79
CA GLU A 271 -70.87 13.22 21.85
C GLU A 271 -69.35 13.22 22.14
N GLU A 272 -68.55 14.00 21.41
CA GLU A 272 -67.07 13.92 21.43
C GLU A 272 -66.38 14.56 22.65
N ASP A 273 -67.05 15.42 23.42
CA ASP A 273 -66.39 16.16 24.51
C ASP A 273 -66.05 15.29 25.74
N PHE A 274 -66.83 14.24 25.99
CA PHE A 274 -66.57 13.33 27.12
C PHE A 274 -65.43 12.34 26.81
N LEU A 275 -65.34 11.88 25.56
CA LEU A 275 -64.26 10.99 25.10
C LEU A 275 -62.93 11.73 24.97
N ARG A 276 -62.94 12.99 24.51
CA ARG A 276 -61.76 13.86 24.46
C ARG A 276 -61.18 14.13 25.85
N LEU A 277 -62.02 14.28 26.87
CA LEU A 277 -61.58 14.46 28.26
C LEU A 277 -60.85 13.21 28.81
N MET A 278 -61.34 12.01 28.48
CA MET A 278 -60.70 10.75 28.85
C MET A 278 -59.40 10.48 28.09
N LEU A 279 -59.33 10.83 26.80
CA LEU A 279 -58.13 10.70 25.97
C LEU A 279 -57.01 11.66 26.40
N LEU A 280 -57.35 12.89 26.80
CA LEU A 280 -56.37 13.86 27.32
C LEU A 280 -55.79 13.40 28.67
N ALA A 281 -56.61 12.83 29.55
CA ALA A 281 -56.13 12.26 30.82
C ALA A 281 -55.18 11.07 30.60
N GLY A 282 -55.50 10.19 29.65
CA GLY A 282 -54.64 9.07 29.26
C GLY A 282 -53.29 9.50 28.65
N ALA A 283 -53.30 10.55 27.83
CA ALA A 283 -52.09 11.08 27.20
C ALA A 283 -51.11 11.70 28.22
N VAL A 284 -51.62 12.35 29.27
CA VAL A 284 -50.77 12.91 30.34
C VAL A 284 -50.08 11.81 31.15
N VAL A 285 -50.80 10.73 31.48
CA VAL A 285 -50.22 9.58 32.20
C VAL A 285 -49.15 8.89 31.36
N LEU A 286 -49.39 8.71 30.06
CA LEU A 286 -48.43 8.12 29.13
C LEU A 286 -47.19 9.00 28.96
N SER A 287 -47.36 10.32 28.89
CA SER A 287 -46.27 11.29 28.78
C SER A 287 -45.37 11.31 30.03
N VAL A 288 -45.95 11.19 31.23
CA VAL A 288 -45.21 11.10 32.49
C VAL A 288 -44.46 9.77 32.60
N ALA A 289 -45.06 8.66 32.15
CA ALA A 289 -44.41 7.35 32.13
C ALA A 289 -43.21 7.32 31.16
N ILE A 290 -43.36 7.90 29.96
CA ILE A 290 -42.28 8.07 28.98
C ILE A 290 -41.18 8.98 29.53
N TRP A 291 -41.53 10.08 30.20
CA TRP A 291 -40.56 10.98 30.83
C TRP A 291 -39.77 10.29 31.96
N LEU A 292 -40.42 9.50 32.81
CA LEU A 292 -39.76 8.71 33.86
C LEU A 292 -38.85 7.60 33.28
N MET A 293 -39.27 6.97 32.17
CA MET A 293 -38.47 5.97 31.46
C MET A 293 -37.22 6.58 30.81
N LEU A 294 -37.36 7.73 30.13
CA LEU A 294 -36.23 8.47 29.55
C LEU A 294 -35.30 9.04 30.63
N ARG A 295 -35.84 9.46 31.78
CA ARG A 295 -35.05 9.92 32.94
C ARG A 295 -34.23 8.79 33.54
N ARG A 296 -34.79 7.57 33.65
CA ARG A 296 -34.05 6.37 34.06
C ARG A 296 -32.92 6.03 33.08
N GLN A 297 -33.14 6.17 31.77
CA GLN A 297 -32.11 5.93 30.76
C GLN A 297 -30.99 6.98 30.78
N ARG A 298 -31.28 8.21 31.20
CA ARG A 298 -30.30 9.30 31.27
C ARG A 298 -29.34 9.13 32.45
N ILE A 299 -29.83 8.68 33.61
CA ILE A 299 -29.01 8.37 34.81
C ILE A 299 -28.07 7.19 34.55
N ALA A 300 -28.46 6.23 33.70
CA ALA A 300 -27.60 5.11 33.31
C ALA A 300 -26.43 5.51 32.37
N ARG A 301 -26.51 6.66 31.68
CA ARG A 301 -25.46 7.15 30.76
C ARG A 301 -24.37 7.98 31.44
N GLU A 302 -24.56 8.40 32.70
CA GLU A 302 -23.59 9.23 33.42
C GLU A 302 -22.46 8.42 34.10
N THR A 303 -22.38 7.10 33.88
CA THR A 303 -21.30 6.24 34.45
C THR A 303 -20.17 5.88 33.48
N GLU A 304 -20.17 6.40 32.25
CA GLU A 304 -19.04 6.25 31.33
C GLU A 304 -18.54 7.63 30.89
N GLU A 305 -17.50 8.13 31.56
CA GLU A 305 -16.70 9.25 31.04
C GLU A 305 -15.96 8.82 29.77
N PRO A 306 -15.92 9.65 28.70
CA PRO A 306 -15.05 9.40 27.58
C PRO A 306 -13.62 9.85 27.92
N VAL A 307 -12.71 8.87 27.98
CA VAL A 307 -11.26 9.10 27.94
C VAL A 307 -10.92 9.82 26.63
N THR A 308 -10.39 11.04 26.76
CA THR A 308 -9.78 11.79 25.67
C THR A 308 -8.34 11.34 25.50
N THR A 309 -7.95 10.84 24.32
CA THR A 309 -6.57 10.98 23.78
C THR A 309 -6.41 10.33 22.40
N GLY A 310 -5.73 11.05 21.50
CA GLY A 310 -4.81 10.43 20.54
C GLY A 310 -5.20 10.47 19.07
N GLU A 311 -4.78 11.53 18.39
CA GLU A 311 -4.63 11.64 16.94
C GLU A 311 -3.82 10.48 16.34
N GLY A 312 -4.14 10.08 15.10
CA GLY A 312 -3.36 9.11 14.33
C GLY A 312 -3.85 9.01 12.88
N GLN A 313 -3.15 9.71 11.99
CA GLN A 313 -3.41 9.88 10.57
C GLN A 313 -3.23 8.57 9.77
N GLY A 314 -4.10 8.31 8.79
CA GLY A 314 -3.91 7.27 7.78
C GLY A 314 -2.83 7.69 6.78
N GLN A 315 -1.59 7.29 7.04
CA GLN A 315 -0.46 7.37 6.13
C GLN A 315 -0.27 5.96 5.57
N THR A 316 -0.16 5.80 4.26
CA THR A 316 0.32 4.55 3.65
C THR A 316 1.64 4.18 4.31
N ALA A 317 1.68 3.04 5.01
CA ALA A 317 2.83 2.65 5.83
C ALA A 317 4.09 2.55 4.97
N THR A 318 5.05 3.42 5.23
CA THR A 318 6.40 3.36 4.65
C THR A 318 7.23 2.28 5.36
N PRO A 319 8.36 1.83 4.79
CA PRO A 319 9.30 0.97 5.51
C PRO A 319 9.74 1.56 6.86
N ALA A 320 9.80 2.89 6.97
CA ALA A 320 10.10 3.59 8.21
C ALA A 320 8.96 3.49 9.23
N ASP A 321 7.71 3.51 8.78
CA ASP A 321 6.54 3.37 9.66
C ASP A 321 6.46 1.95 10.25
N ILE A 322 6.73 0.92 9.44
CA ILE A 322 6.76 -0.48 9.89
C ILE A 322 7.89 -0.70 10.92
N ALA A 323 9.05 -0.07 10.71
CA ALA A 323 10.15 -0.13 11.67
C ALA A 323 9.80 0.50 13.02
N GLY A 324 8.82 1.41 13.06
CA GLY A 324 8.29 2.04 14.27
C GLY A 324 7.14 1.28 14.96
N TRP A 325 6.67 0.15 14.42
CA TRP A 325 5.57 -0.61 15.01
C TRP A 325 5.96 -1.37 16.28
N THR A 326 4.97 -1.53 17.18
CA THR A 326 5.12 -2.37 18.38
C THR A 326 5.26 -3.85 17.99
N PRO A 327 5.90 -4.68 18.85
CA PRO A 327 5.98 -6.13 18.67
C PRO A 327 4.64 -6.79 18.38
N GLU A 328 3.63 -6.40 19.15
CA GLU A 328 2.28 -6.95 19.08
C GLU A 328 1.63 -6.57 17.75
N ARG A 329 1.72 -5.30 17.35
CA ARG A 329 1.17 -4.83 16.09
C ARG A 329 1.84 -5.48 14.88
N LEU A 330 3.17 -5.60 14.88
CA LEU A 330 3.90 -6.27 13.80
C LEU A 330 3.47 -7.73 13.68
N ARG A 331 3.37 -8.44 14.81
CA ARG A 331 2.91 -9.84 14.86
C ARG A 331 1.49 -9.97 14.29
N ASP A 332 0.57 -9.11 14.72
CA ASP A 332 -0.84 -9.22 14.38
C ASP A 332 -1.09 -8.85 12.91
N VAL A 333 -0.36 -7.86 12.37
CA VAL A 333 -0.33 -7.57 10.94
C VAL A 333 0.22 -8.76 10.15
N CYS A 334 1.33 -9.36 10.57
CA CYS A 334 1.89 -10.53 9.89
C CYS A 334 0.91 -11.71 9.89
N ALA A 335 0.25 -11.97 11.03
CA ALA A 335 -0.77 -12.99 11.13
C ALA A 335 -1.90 -12.76 10.11
N ALA A 336 -2.43 -11.55 10.05
CA ALA A 336 -3.50 -11.21 9.12
C ALA A 336 -3.05 -11.29 7.64
N VAL A 337 -1.80 -10.94 7.31
CA VAL A 337 -1.25 -11.15 5.96
C VAL A 337 -1.25 -12.63 5.60
N PHE A 338 -0.71 -13.50 6.46
CA PHE A 338 -0.65 -14.93 6.18
C PHE A 338 -2.04 -15.59 6.14
N GLU A 339 -3.00 -15.11 6.93
CA GLU A 339 -4.40 -15.57 6.81
C GLU A 339 -4.97 -15.28 5.43
N MET A 340 -4.71 -14.08 4.91
CA MET A 340 -5.16 -13.68 3.58
C MET A 340 -4.43 -14.41 2.45
N GLU A 341 -3.18 -14.84 2.67
CA GLU A 341 -2.45 -15.75 1.77
C GLU A 341 -2.98 -17.20 1.81
N GLY A 342 -3.99 -17.49 2.65
CA GLY A 342 -4.66 -18.79 2.72
C GLY A 342 -4.09 -19.75 3.77
N TYR A 343 -3.28 -19.27 4.70
CA TYR A 343 -2.85 -20.04 5.86
C TYR A 343 -3.86 -19.93 7.00
N ARG A 344 -3.99 -20.98 7.80
CA ARG A 344 -4.56 -20.84 9.14
C ARG A 344 -3.44 -20.50 10.11
N VAL A 345 -3.58 -19.38 10.81
CA VAL A 345 -2.57 -18.84 11.71
C VAL A 345 -2.96 -19.10 13.15
N LYS A 346 -2.03 -19.65 13.93
CA LYS A 346 -2.16 -19.82 15.37
C LYS A 346 -1.11 -18.98 16.09
N LEU A 347 -1.58 -18.06 16.93
CA LEU A 347 -0.72 -17.24 17.78
C LEU A 347 -0.05 -18.11 18.86
N ARG A 348 1.23 -17.84 19.12
CA ARG A 348 2.07 -18.55 20.09
C ARG A 348 2.71 -17.58 21.10
N PRO A 349 1.91 -16.92 21.95
CA PRO A 349 2.46 -16.03 22.96
C PRO A 349 3.33 -16.80 23.95
N GLY A 350 4.62 -16.43 24.06
CA GLY A 350 5.55 -16.98 25.05
C GLY A 350 6.27 -18.28 24.66
N ALA A 351 6.19 -18.72 23.40
CA ALA A 351 7.04 -19.81 22.91
C ALA A 351 8.45 -19.28 22.59
N SER A 352 9.49 -20.04 22.96
CA SER A 352 10.88 -19.68 22.68
C SER A 352 11.13 -19.71 21.16
N GLY A 353 11.22 -18.54 20.53
CA GLY A 353 11.77 -18.36 19.18
C GLY A 353 10.77 -18.26 18.01
N ALA A 354 9.47 -18.43 18.22
CA ALA A 354 8.45 -18.23 17.17
C ALA A 354 7.10 -17.76 17.73
N GLU A 355 6.55 -16.69 17.16
CA GLU A 355 5.29 -16.07 17.60
C GLU A 355 4.06 -16.59 16.83
N LEU A 356 4.24 -17.16 15.64
CA LEU A 356 3.16 -17.72 14.83
C LEU A 356 3.45 -19.16 14.38
N ALA A 357 2.40 -19.97 14.33
CA ALA A 357 2.39 -21.26 13.63
C ALA A 357 1.39 -21.21 12.47
N LEU A 358 1.84 -21.56 11.27
CA LEU A 358 1.03 -21.58 10.06
C LEU A 358 0.73 -23.02 9.64
N THR A 359 -0.48 -23.22 9.11
CA THR A 359 -0.93 -24.48 8.52
C THR A 359 -1.64 -24.19 7.22
N ARG A 360 -1.36 -24.93 6.14
CA ARG A 360 -2.01 -24.73 4.85
C ARG A 360 -3.22 -25.66 4.70
N GLY A 361 -4.38 -25.09 4.36
CA GLY A 361 -5.60 -25.86 4.13
C GLY A 361 -6.00 -26.74 5.33
N ASN A 362 -6.37 -28.00 5.06
CA ASN A 362 -6.80 -28.98 6.07
C ASN A 362 -5.67 -29.89 6.59
N ALA A 363 -4.41 -29.54 6.38
CA ALA A 363 -3.29 -30.31 6.93
C ALA A 363 -3.35 -30.37 8.47
N GLU A 364 -3.10 -31.54 9.04
CA GLU A 364 -2.93 -31.73 10.48
C GLU A 364 -1.47 -31.50 10.86
N GLY A 365 -1.22 -30.48 11.69
CA GLY A 365 0.12 -30.17 12.21
C GLY A 365 0.69 -28.85 11.68
N THR A 366 1.57 -28.24 12.48
CA THR A 366 2.25 -26.99 12.13
C THR A 366 3.24 -27.20 10.99
N GLU A 367 3.05 -26.48 9.88
CA GLU A 367 3.93 -26.59 8.70
C GLU A 367 5.05 -25.55 8.71
N ILE A 368 4.76 -24.33 9.20
CA ILE A 368 5.68 -23.20 9.18
C ILE A 368 5.67 -22.48 10.53
N LEU A 369 6.86 -22.21 11.06
CA LEU A 369 7.04 -21.31 12.21
C LEU A 369 7.45 -19.92 11.75
N VAL A 370 6.82 -18.88 12.29
CA VAL A 370 7.20 -17.50 11.99
C VAL A 370 7.70 -16.79 13.23
N GLN A 371 8.88 -16.18 13.11
CA GLN A 371 9.44 -15.28 14.11
C GLN A 371 9.31 -13.81 13.66
N CYS A 372 8.67 -12.97 14.46
CA CYS A 372 8.48 -11.54 14.19
C CYS A 372 9.41 -10.69 15.08
N LEU A 373 10.42 -10.07 14.48
CA LEU A 373 11.40 -9.24 15.18
C LEU A 373 11.02 -7.76 15.09
N SER A 374 10.48 -7.19 16.16
CA SER A 374 10.15 -5.75 16.24
C SER A 374 11.21 -4.92 16.97
N GLY A 375 11.33 -3.64 16.63
CA GLY A 375 11.87 -2.63 17.54
C GLY A 375 13.40 -2.51 17.65
N ARG A 376 14.18 -2.86 16.61
CA ARG A 376 15.60 -2.47 16.56
C ARG A 376 15.90 -1.76 15.26
N VAL A 377 16.33 -0.50 15.38
CA VAL A 377 16.97 0.24 14.30
C VAL A 377 18.28 -0.49 13.98
N GLY A 378 18.28 -1.30 12.93
CA GLY A 378 19.43 -2.10 12.51
C GLY A 378 19.04 -3.44 11.87
N LEU A 379 20.00 -4.03 11.14
CA LEU A 379 19.79 -5.31 10.45
C LEU A 379 19.74 -6.48 11.44
N ALA A 380 18.75 -7.36 11.29
CA ALA A 380 18.69 -8.63 12.03
C ALA A 380 19.91 -9.50 11.71
N THR A 381 20.54 -9.99 12.78
CA THR A 381 21.77 -10.80 12.71
C THR A 381 21.44 -12.29 12.67
N GLY A 382 22.45 -13.12 12.37
CA GLY A 382 22.28 -14.58 12.32
C GLY A 382 21.83 -15.22 13.64
N LYS A 383 21.89 -14.49 14.77
CA LYS A 383 21.40 -14.97 16.07
C LYS A 383 19.93 -15.38 16.00
N PHE A 384 19.07 -14.54 15.44
CA PHE A 384 17.62 -14.79 15.42
C PHE A 384 17.24 -15.95 14.50
N VAL A 385 17.91 -16.04 13.35
CA VAL A 385 17.72 -17.17 12.42
C VAL A 385 18.15 -18.49 13.07
N ARG A 386 19.23 -18.49 13.87
CA ARG A 386 19.68 -19.65 14.64
C ARG A 386 18.71 -20.01 15.78
N GLU A 387 18.10 -19.01 16.40
CA GLU A 387 17.08 -19.20 17.44
C GLU A 387 15.83 -19.88 16.88
N LEU A 388 15.27 -19.36 15.78
CA LEU A 388 14.14 -19.98 15.08
C LEU A 388 14.45 -21.40 14.61
N LEU A 389 15.66 -21.64 14.08
CA LEU A 389 16.08 -22.97 13.67
C LEU A 389 16.09 -23.96 14.85
N GLY A 390 16.51 -23.52 16.03
CA GLY A 390 16.45 -24.33 17.26
C GLY A 390 15.01 -24.76 17.59
N THR A 391 14.07 -23.82 17.49
CA THR A 391 12.63 -24.08 17.71
C THR A 391 12.07 -25.05 16.66
N MET A 392 12.39 -24.84 15.38
CA MET A 392 11.99 -25.72 14.28
C MET A 392 12.47 -27.16 14.51
N VAL A 393 13.73 -27.35 14.90
CA VAL A 393 14.30 -28.68 15.19
C VAL A 393 13.63 -29.30 16.41
N SER A 394 13.39 -28.54 17.48
CA SER A 394 12.75 -29.08 18.69
C SER A 394 11.31 -29.52 18.47
N GLU A 395 10.60 -28.89 17.53
CA GLU A 395 9.18 -29.14 17.25
C GLU A 395 8.94 -29.99 16.00
N GLY A 396 10.02 -30.37 15.29
CA GLY A 396 9.93 -31.16 14.06
C GLY A 396 9.29 -30.42 12.88
N VAL A 397 9.37 -29.08 12.85
CA VAL A 397 8.81 -28.26 11.77
C VAL A 397 9.86 -28.03 10.68
N ALA A 398 9.49 -28.31 9.43
CA ALA A 398 10.43 -28.30 8.31
C ALA A 398 10.70 -26.89 7.72
N GLN A 399 9.81 -25.93 7.92
CA GLN A 399 9.91 -24.59 7.35
C GLN A 399 9.78 -23.50 8.41
N GLY A 400 10.46 -22.39 8.19
CA GLY A 400 10.35 -21.22 9.05
C GLY A 400 10.60 -19.91 8.33
N TRP A 401 9.98 -18.84 8.81
CA TRP A 401 10.14 -17.48 8.31
C TRP A 401 10.53 -16.52 9.41
N VAL A 402 11.48 -15.64 9.14
CA VAL A 402 11.80 -14.52 10.03
C VAL A 402 11.34 -13.23 9.37
N VAL A 403 10.52 -12.46 10.10
CA VAL A 403 10.07 -11.13 9.70
C VAL A 403 10.89 -10.10 10.46
N SER A 404 11.55 -9.17 9.75
CA SER A 404 12.29 -8.07 10.36
C SER A 404 12.13 -6.77 9.57
N PRO A 405 11.54 -5.72 10.17
CA PRO A 405 11.39 -4.44 9.52
C PRO A 405 12.71 -3.76 9.15
N GLY A 406 13.76 -3.98 9.96
CA GLY A 406 15.09 -3.40 9.78
C GLY A 406 15.95 -4.11 8.73
N GLY A 407 15.46 -5.20 8.12
CA GLY A 407 16.21 -6.02 7.16
C GLY A 407 17.19 -7.00 7.81
N PHE A 408 18.08 -7.61 7.02
CA PHE A 408 18.95 -8.71 7.45
C PHE A 408 20.41 -8.53 7.02
N THR A 409 21.35 -8.93 7.88
CA THR A 409 22.79 -8.94 7.55
C THR A 409 23.12 -10.00 6.49
N ALA A 410 24.26 -9.85 5.80
CA ALA A 410 24.72 -10.83 4.82
C ALA A 410 24.93 -12.22 5.43
N GLU A 411 25.43 -12.30 6.66
CA GLU A 411 25.55 -13.55 7.43
C GLU A 411 24.18 -14.20 7.65
N ALA A 412 23.18 -13.43 8.09
CA ALA A 412 21.83 -13.94 8.34
C ALA A 412 21.19 -14.48 7.05
N ARG A 413 21.33 -13.76 5.92
CA ARG A 413 20.85 -14.21 4.61
C ARG A 413 21.50 -15.51 4.16
N LYS A 414 22.82 -15.61 4.31
CA LYS A 414 23.57 -16.83 3.96
C LYS A 414 23.10 -18.02 4.80
N PHE A 415 23.05 -17.85 6.12
CA PHE A 415 22.64 -18.90 7.04
C PHE A 415 21.18 -19.34 6.80
N ALA A 416 20.27 -18.39 6.57
CA ALA A 416 18.88 -18.70 6.26
C ALA A 416 18.74 -19.53 4.98
N GLY A 417 19.48 -19.17 3.92
CA GLY A 417 19.50 -19.91 2.66
C GLY A 417 20.03 -21.33 2.77
N GLU A 418 21.04 -21.57 3.62
CA GLU A 418 21.61 -22.90 3.88
C GLU A 418 20.65 -23.82 4.65
N HIS A 419 19.73 -23.24 5.44
CA HIS A 419 18.82 -23.97 6.33
C HIS A 419 17.35 -23.91 5.91
N GLY A 420 17.03 -23.39 4.72
CA GLY A 420 15.66 -23.34 4.20
C GLY A 420 14.73 -22.39 4.97
N ILE A 421 15.28 -21.36 5.62
CA ILE A 421 14.52 -20.33 6.35
C ILE A 421 14.27 -19.15 5.42
N GLY A 422 13.01 -18.74 5.28
CA GLY A 422 12.63 -17.56 4.52
C GLY A 422 12.82 -16.27 5.33
N LEU A 423 13.15 -15.18 4.65
CA LEU A 423 13.37 -13.87 5.26
C LEU A 423 12.42 -12.85 4.66
N ILE A 424 11.67 -12.16 5.51
CA ILE A 424 10.68 -11.16 5.13
C ILE A 424 11.12 -9.82 5.72
N SER A 425 11.54 -8.89 4.85
CA SER A 425 11.88 -7.50 5.25
C SER A 425 10.64 -6.60 5.20
N SER A 426 10.77 -5.33 5.60
CA SER A 426 9.69 -4.34 5.43
C SER A 426 9.22 -4.24 3.98
N GLU A 427 10.14 -4.27 3.02
CA GLU A 427 9.82 -4.17 1.60
C GLU A 427 9.05 -5.40 1.11
N GLU A 428 9.46 -6.60 1.54
CA GLU A 428 8.77 -7.85 1.22
C GLU A 428 7.40 -7.92 1.91
N LEU A 429 7.29 -7.48 3.16
CA LEU A 429 6.02 -7.40 3.88
C LEU A 429 5.06 -6.41 3.22
N LEU A 430 5.56 -5.26 2.78
CA LEU A 430 4.79 -4.27 2.00
C LEU A 430 4.38 -4.79 0.63
N HIS A 431 5.26 -5.55 -0.03
CA HIS A 431 4.94 -6.20 -1.29
C HIS A 431 3.77 -7.19 -1.11
N ARG A 432 3.87 -8.07 -0.11
CA ARG A 432 2.79 -9.03 0.24
C ARG A 432 1.50 -8.31 0.61
N LEU A 433 1.57 -7.27 1.43
CA LEU A 433 0.43 -6.39 1.73
C LEU A 433 -0.17 -5.76 0.47
N GLY A 434 0.66 -5.40 -0.51
CA GLY A 434 0.26 -4.86 -1.80
C GLY A 434 -0.40 -5.88 -2.73
N GLU A 435 -0.06 -7.16 -2.61
CA GLU A 435 -0.69 -8.27 -3.35
C GLU A 435 -2.05 -8.66 -2.78
N LEU A 436 -2.33 -8.31 -1.52
CA LEU A 436 -3.64 -8.53 -0.94
C LEU A 436 -4.69 -7.65 -1.64
N PRO A 437 -5.94 -8.15 -1.81
CA PRO A 437 -7.05 -7.32 -2.27
C PRO A 437 -7.13 -6.01 -1.45
N PRO A 438 -7.43 -4.85 -2.06
CA PRO A 438 -7.38 -3.55 -1.38
C PRO A 438 -8.12 -3.50 -0.03
N MET A 439 -9.24 -4.21 0.09
CA MET A 439 -10.02 -4.32 1.33
C MET A 439 -9.36 -5.21 2.40
N ALA A 440 -8.68 -6.28 1.99
CA ALA A 440 -7.90 -7.11 2.88
C ALA A 440 -6.69 -6.34 3.43
N ARG A 441 -6.04 -5.53 2.58
CA ARG A 441 -4.94 -4.65 2.99
C ARG A 441 -5.36 -3.63 4.04
N LEU A 442 -6.52 -2.98 3.87
CA LEU A 442 -7.07 -2.04 4.87
C LEU A 442 -7.46 -2.74 6.16
N ARG A 443 -8.06 -3.93 6.07
CA ARG A 443 -8.41 -4.75 7.24
C ARG A 443 -7.18 -5.18 8.04
N VAL A 444 -6.10 -5.54 7.34
CA VAL A 444 -4.82 -5.92 7.94
C VAL A 444 -4.12 -4.71 8.59
N LEU A 445 -4.12 -3.55 7.93
CA LEU A 445 -3.49 -2.33 8.47
C LEU A 445 -4.29 -1.66 9.60
N ALA A 446 -5.59 -1.96 9.71
CA ALA A 446 -6.47 -1.51 10.78
C ALA A 446 -6.34 -2.34 12.08
N VAL A 447 -5.59 -3.44 12.06
CA VAL A 447 -5.26 -4.22 13.26
C VAL A 447 -4.37 -3.35 14.16
N ARG A 448 -4.89 -3.01 15.36
CA ARG A 448 -4.23 -2.13 16.34
C ARG A 448 -3.36 -2.91 17.30
#